data_AF-K9SQA7-F1
#
_entry.id   AF-K9SQA7-F1
#
_cell.length_a   1.000
_cell.length_b   1.000
_cell.length_c   1.000
_cell.angle_alpha   90.00
_cell.angle_beta   90.00
_cell.angle_gamma   90.00
#
_symmetry.space_group_name_H-M   'P 1'
#
loop_
_entity.id
_entity.type
_entity.pdbx_description
1 polymer ?
#
loop_
_entity_poly.entity_id
_entity_poly.type
_entity_poly.pdbx_seq_one_letter_code
_entity_poly.pdbx_strand_id
1 'polypeptide(L)'
;MDEALVKIRLTLRNAGLKQIDSTLQGIEQQLISSRLNLIEILVLQGRCRELRAARWLVDQVLYPLYPQQLVSDKNSSLKFKGKFKSKSNSKSNGVTGLGFNIYQSAWKKLSQSALQSIQLSLENQTSTPLEIDILKEDKKRLLLQIVLQEFELLLEELQNSQLSTGQLVEKMPLISTDLWRSATTKFLGKYYTLYNNDQPVEVVSILLEDQKIVEEAILAKIPFVFDLYNYLLFKSDLIINNSLYEFNTPEAIARSEAILNNLLIQVANAVMQPLLNHFADVEEIKQKFYSYHLIASREIERFRNDLSWHYRLESWWGEAQAIYESQFHLFTFTESGINKIDVYAPRSRELAQLTGVSLLVTLLLELQDAVTPRLRTLTGFIGTALVYVLKNVLGRGIGLIGKGIIQGIGDSLNMGKVGRRGDRF
;
A
#
# COMPACT_ATOMS: atom_id res chain seq x y z
N MET A 1 -25.33 34.84 8.28
CA MET A 1 -24.32 34.64 9.35
C MET A 1 -22.92 34.35 8.79
N ASP A 2 -22.78 33.85 7.55
CA ASP A 2 -21.49 33.45 7.01
C ASP A 2 -20.53 34.60 6.62
N GLU A 3 -21.04 35.74 6.17
CA GLU A 3 -20.19 36.83 5.67
C GLU A 3 -19.37 37.52 6.78
N ALA A 4 -19.95 37.64 7.99
CA ALA A 4 -19.27 38.17 9.17
C ALA A 4 -18.14 37.23 9.64
N LEU A 5 -18.37 35.91 9.60
CA LEU A 5 -17.39 34.91 9.98
C LEU A 5 -16.22 34.85 8.98
N VAL A 6 -16.49 34.99 7.68
CA VAL A 6 -15.44 35.09 6.65
C VAL A 6 -14.59 36.35 6.84
N LYS A 7 -15.22 37.49 7.11
CA LYS A 7 -14.52 38.76 7.35
C LYS A 7 -13.65 38.70 8.61
N ILE A 8 -14.17 38.11 9.69
CA ILE A 8 -13.43 37.88 10.94
C ILE A 8 -12.22 36.96 10.69
N ARG A 9 -12.40 35.85 9.97
CA ARG A 9 -11.29 34.94 9.61
C ARG A 9 -10.20 35.62 8.79
N LEU A 10 -10.57 36.46 7.81
CA LEU A 10 -9.60 37.23 7.01
C LEU A 10 -8.84 38.27 7.85
N THR A 11 -9.52 38.94 8.78
CA THR A 11 -8.86 39.88 9.70
C THR A 11 -7.90 39.19 10.67
N LEU A 12 -8.28 38.03 11.22
CA LEU A 12 -7.42 37.22 12.09
C LEU A 12 -6.20 36.68 11.34
N ARG A 13 -6.36 36.22 10.09
CA ARG A 13 -5.25 35.80 9.23
C ARG A 13 -4.26 36.93 8.99
N ASN A 14 -4.75 38.10 8.56
CA ASN A 14 -3.90 39.23 8.24
C ASN A 14 -3.21 39.81 9.48
N ALA A 15 -3.85 39.75 10.65
CA ALA A 15 -3.23 40.11 11.92
C ALA A 15 -2.12 39.12 12.32
N GLY A 16 -2.37 37.82 12.20
CA GLY A 16 -1.39 36.77 12.51
C GLY A 16 -0.15 36.84 11.59
N LEU A 17 -0.34 37.03 10.28
CA LEU A 17 0.77 37.17 9.34
C LEU A 17 1.60 38.43 9.61
N LYS A 18 0.97 39.57 9.91
CA LYS A 18 1.69 40.80 10.29
C LYS A 18 2.51 40.64 11.57
N GLN A 19 1.98 39.91 12.55
CA GLN A 19 2.69 39.64 13.80
C GLN A 19 3.92 38.75 13.54
N ILE A 20 3.77 37.67 12.77
CA ILE A 20 4.89 36.80 12.39
C ILE A 20 5.96 37.60 11.63
N ASP A 21 5.57 38.44 10.67
CA ASP A 21 6.52 39.26 9.89
C ASP A 21 7.26 40.28 10.75
N SER A 22 6.59 40.93 11.71
CA SER A 22 7.24 41.87 12.64
C SER A 22 8.26 41.17 13.56
N THR A 23 7.95 39.95 14.01
CA THR A 23 8.88 39.16 14.83
C THR A 23 10.08 38.64 14.03
N LEU A 24 9.88 38.26 12.76
CA LEU A 24 10.96 37.89 11.86
C LEU A 24 11.90 39.06 11.61
N GLN A 25 11.37 40.25 11.35
CA GLN A 25 12.19 41.46 11.17
C GLN A 25 12.99 41.83 12.42
N GLY A 26 12.41 41.66 13.61
CA GLY A 26 13.12 41.89 14.88
C GLY A 26 14.27 40.92 15.11
N ILE A 27 14.08 39.63 14.80
CA ILE A 27 15.12 38.60 14.94
C ILE A 27 16.22 38.79 13.88
N GLU A 28 15.87 39.17 12.65
CA GLU A 28 16.84 39.47 11.59
C GLU A 28 17.68 40.71 11.92
N GLN A 29 17.11 41.73 12.56
CA GLN A 29 17.87 42.90 13.06
C GLN A 29 18.82 42.55 14.21
N GLN A 30 18.43 41.61 15.09
CA GLN A 30 19.30 41.09 16.17
C GLN A 30 20.46 40.26 15.62
N LEU A 31 20.27 39.56 14.51
CA LEU A 31 21.34 38.83 13.81
C LEU A 31 22.38 39.76 13.14
N ILE A 32 21.98 40.98 12.78
CA ILE A 32 22.84 41.97 12.09
C ILE A 32 23.62 42.84 13.10
N SER A 33 23.09 43.04 14.32
CA SER A 33 23.68 43.93 15.33
C SER A 33 24.33 43.17 16.49
N SER A 34 25.64 42.92 16.35
CA SER A 34 26.62 42.62 17.43
C SER A 34 26.93 41.15 17.79
N ARG A 35 28.15 40.95 18.33
CA ARG A 35 28.86 39.68 18.64
C ARG A 35 28.01 38.67 19.44
N LEU A 36 27.46 37.67 18.76
CA LEU A 36 26.72 36.56 19.38
C LEU A 36 27.53 35.26 19.37
N ASN A 37 27.32 34.41 20.38
CA ASN A 37 27.95 33.09 20.48
C ASN A 37 27.38 32.14 19.41
N LEU A 38 28.17 31.16 18.92
CA LEU A 38 27.77 30.26 17.83
C LEU A 38 26.46 29.50 18.11
N ILE A 39 26.20 29.18 19.38
CA ILE A 39 24.97 28.50 19.81
C ILE A 39 23.77 29.44 19.73
N GLU A 40 23.93 30.70 20.10
CA GLU A 40 22.85 31.71 20.02
C GLU A 40 22.48 31.99 18.57
N ILE A 41 23.47 32.04 17.67
CA ILE A 41 23.24 32.18 16.22
C ILE A 41 22.44 30.98 15.70
N LEU A 42 22.80 29.75 16.08
CA LEU A 42 22.09 28.54 15.66
C LEU A 42 20.66 28.50 16.20
N VAL A 43 20.43 28.93 17.44
CA VAL A 43 19.09 28.99 18.05
C VAL A 43 18.22 30.05 17.36
N LEU A 44 18.76 31.23 17.08
CA LEU A 44 18.03 32.29 16.37
C LEU A 44 17.74 31.90 14.91
N GLN A 45 18.67 31.23 14.23
CA GLN A 45 18.43 30.66 12.91
C GLN A 45 17.37 29.55 12.92
N GLY A 46 17.34 28.73 13.98
CA GLY A 46 16.29 27.74 14.21
C GLY A 46 14.92 28.40 14.34
N ARG A 47 14.80 29.43 15.17
CA ARG A 47 13.57 30.21 15.32
C ARG A 47 13.11 30.90 14.04
N CYS A 48 14.02 31.42 13.21
CA CYS A 48 13.66 31.97 11.91
C CYS A 48 13.07 30.90 10.97
N ARG A 49 13.60 29.67 11.00
CA ARG A 49 13.05 28.56 10.20
C ARG A 49 11.66 28.16 10.67
N GLU A 50 11.46 28.09 11.99
CA GLU A 50 10.17 27.78 12.60
C GLU A 50 9.10 28.85 12.27
N LEU A 51 9.46 30.14 12.36
CA LEU A 51 8.51 31.22 12.05
C LEU A 51 8.17 31.30 10.55
N ARG A 52 9.13 31.01 9.65
CA ARG A 52 8.84 30.89 8.21
C ARG A 52 7.98 29.67 7.89
N ALA A 53 8.19 28.54 8.58
CA ALA A 53 7.35 27.36 8.46
C ALA A 53 5.93 27.65 8.98
N ALA A 54 5.79 28.33 10.12
CA ALA A 54 4.51 28.76 10.66
C ALA A 54 3.78 29.71 9.71
N ARG A 55 4.48 30.66 9.08
CA ARG A 55 3.92 31.53 8.04
C ARG A 55 3.40 30.73 6.84
N TRP A 56 4.21 29.83 6.31
CA TRP A 56 3.82 28.97 5.19
C TRP A 56 2.59 28.11 5.54
N LEU A 57 2.55 27.57 6.75
CA LEU A 57 1.44 26.74 7.24
C LEU A 57 0.15 27.56 7.39
N VAL A 58 0.23 28.80 7.89
CA VAL A 58 -0.92 29.73 7.94
C VAL A 58 -1.43 30.10 6.54
N ASP A 59 -0.54 30.19 5.54
CA ASP A 59 -0.93 30.44 4.14
C ASP A 59 -1.56 29.21 3.47
N GLN A 60 -1.16 27.99 3.83
CA GLN A 60 -1.70 26.74 3.27
C GLN A 60 -3.02 26.31 3.92
N VAL A 61 -3.18 26.50 5.24
CA VAL A 61 -4.33 25.98 6.00
C VAL A 61 -5.56 26.89 5.90
N LEU A 62 -5.40 28.17 5.56
CA LEU A 62 -6.50 29.17 5.52
C LEU A 62 -6.78 29.72 4.12
N TYR A 63 -6.46 28.97 3.05
CA TYR A 63 -6.82 29.34 1.68
C TYR A 63 -8.25 28.85 1.34
N PRO A 64 -9.21 29.73 0.97
CA PRO A 64 -10.52 29.27 0.53
C PRO A 64 -10.48 28.82 -0.93
N LEU A 65 -10.87 27.57 -1.18
CA LEU A 65 -11.27 27.06 -2.49
C LEU A 65 -12.75 27.41 -2.75
N TYR A 66 -13.05 28.32 -3.70
CA TYR A 66 -14.11 28.19 -4.72
C TYR A 66 -13.99 29.29 -5.83
N PRO A 67 -14.49 29.06 -7.07
CA PRO A 67 -13.96 29.65 -8.30
C PRO A 67 -14.79 30.79 -8.95
N GLN A 68 -14.08 31.53 -9.83
CA GLN A 68 -14.45 32.31 -11.03
C GLN A 68 -15.54 33.40 -10.98
N GLN A 69 -15.19 34.62 -11.45
CA GLN A 69 -15.53 35.09 -12.81
C GLN A 69 -14.88 36.44 -13.20
N LEU A 70 -14.36 36.44 -14.44
CA LEU A 70 -14.40 37.49 -15.49
C LEU A 70 -14.07 38.95 -15.14
N VAL A 71 -12.94 39.44 -15.68
CA VAL A 71 -12.91 40.70 -16.45
C VAL A 71 -12.01 40.53 -17.67
N SER A 72 -12.61 40.85 -18.82
CA SER A 72 -11.99 41.02 -20.14
C SER A 72 -10.94 42.12 -20.12
N ASP A 73 -9.79 41.93 -20.78
CA ASP A 73 -9.46 42.88 -21.85
C ASP A 73 -8.42 42.41 -22.87
N LYS A 74 -8.53 43.09 -24.01
CA LYS A 74 -8.05 42.80 -25.36
C LYS A 74 -6.53 42.91 -25.56
N ASN A 75 -6.12 42.24 -26.64
CA ASN A 75 -5.00 42.55 -27.54
C ASN A 75 -3.57 42.24 -27.08
N SER A 76 -3.01 41.14 -27.59
CA SER A 76 -1.77 41.19 -28.37
C SER A 76 -1.56 39.87 -29.11
N SER A 77 -1.82 39.89 -30.42
CA SER A 77 -1.42 38.86 -31.35
C SER A 77 0.08 38.98 -31.64
N LEU A 78 0.86 37.99 -31.21
CA LEU A 78 2.22 37.78 -31.70
C LEU A 78 2.26 36.46 -32.46
N LYS A 79 2.30 36.62 -33.78
CA LYS A 79 2.47 35.58 -34.79
C LYS A 79 3.84 34.91 -34.57
N PHE A 80 3.85 33.63 -34.20
CA PHE A 80 5.04 32.79 -34.38
C PHE A 80 4.82 31.87 -35.58
N LYS A 81 5.60 32.14 -36.63
CA LYS A 81 5.59 31.44 -37.91
C LYS A 81 6.59 30.28 -37.82
N GLY A 82 6.13 29.10 -37.41
CA GLY A 82 6.92 27.87 -37.43
C GLY A 82 6.44 26.94 -38.54
N LYS A 83 7.20 26.86 -39.64
CA LYS A 83 6.97 25.88 -40.71
C LYS A 83 7.36 24.49 -40.21
N PHE A 84 6.39 23.59 -40.04
CA PHE A 84 6.64 22.15 -40.13
C PHE A 84 5.72 21.54 -41.19
N LYS A 85 6.35 21.00 -42.23
CA LYS A 85 5.70 20.25 -43.31
C LYS A 85 5.25 18.89 -42.75
N SER A 86 3.96 18.62 -42.74
CA SER A 86 3.45 17.25 -42.76
C SER A 86 2.84 16.99 -44.13
N LYS A 87 3.45 16.07 -44.88
CA LYS A 87 2.89 15.53 -46.12
C LYS A 87 1.77 14.57 -45.71
N SER A 88 0.52 14.97 -45.94
CA SER A 88 -0.58 14.02 -46.03
C SER A 88 -0.40 13.19 -47.31
N ASN A 89 -0.18 11.88 -47.16
CA ASN A 89 -0.56 10.93 -48.18
C ASN A 89 -1.54 9.96 -47.55
N SER A 90 -2.81 10.35 -47.60
CA SER A 90 -3.95 9.47 -47.46
C SER A 90 -3.97 8.49 -48.64
N LYS A 91 -3.59 7.24 -48.40
CA LYS A 91 -4.15 6.11 -49.13
C LYS A 91 -4.86 5.21 -48.12
N SER A 92 -6.17 5.37 -48.10
CA SER A 92 -7.12 4.42 -47.53
C SER A 92 -7.00 3.09 -48.27
N ASN A 93 -6.39 2.10 -47.63
CA ASN A 93 -6.70 0.69 -47.90
C ASN A 93 -7.16 0.10 -46.58
N GLY A 94 -8.42 -0.36 -46.57
CA GLY A 94 -9.05 -0.96 -45.40
C GLY A 94 -8.26 -2.18 -44.93
N VAL A 95 -7.94 -2.19 -43.63
CA VAL A 95 -7.50 -3.40 -42.94
C VAL A 95 -8.20 -3.48 -41.59
N THR A 96 -9.49 -3.77 -41.62
CA THR A 96 -10.30 -4.17 -40.47
C THR A 96 -9.98 -5.60 -39.99
N GLY A 97 -8.83 -6.18 -40.39
CA GLY A 97 -8.39 -7.53 -40.02
C GLY A 97 -7.07 -7.61 -39.24
N LEU A 98 -6.32 -6.51 -39.08
CA LEU A 98 -5.05 -6.51 -38.33
C LEU A 98 -5.23 -6.25 -36.82
N GLY A 99 -6.34 -5.62 -36.42
CA GLY A 99 -6.68 -5.39 -35.00
C GLY A 99 -6.97 -6.69 -34.25
N PHE A 100 -7.84 -7.52 -34.85
CA PHE A 100 -8.38 -8.76 -34.29
C PHE A 100 -7.28 -9.82 -33.99
N ASN A 101 -6.36 -10.03 -34.94
CA ASN A 101 -5.30 -11.03 -34.81
C ASN A 101 -4.26 -10.72 -33.71
N ILE A 102 -4.07 -9.44 -33.35
CA ILE A 102 -3.01 -9.01 -32.42
C ILE A 102 -3.48 -9.09 -30.96
N TYR A 103 -4.73 -8.71 -30.65
CA TYR A 103 -5.31 -8.95 -29.32
C TYR A 103 -5.21 -10.44 -28.95
N GLN A 104 -5.65 -11.30 -29.87
CA GLN A 104 -5.65 -12.73 -29.67
C GLN A 104 -4.24 -13.27 -29.44
N SER A 105 -3.21 -12.62 -30.00
CA SER A 105 -1.81 -12.99 -29.76
C SER A 105 -1.29 -12.60 -28.36
N ALA A 106 -1.63 -11.42 -27.85
CA ALA A 106 -1.19 -10.95 -26.53
C ALA A 106 -1.95 -11.66 -25.41
N TRP A 107 -3.27 -11.74 -25.54
CA TRP A 107 -4.11 -12.51 -24.64
C TRP A 107 -3.68 -13.98 -24.58
N LYS A 108 -3.46 -14.64 -25.73
CA LYS A 108 -3.04 -16.05 -25.77
C LYS A 108 -1.73 -16.32 -25.02
N LYS A 109 -0.76 -15.39 -25.07
CA LYS A 109 0.48 -15.52 -24.30
C LYS A 109 0.20 -15.45 -22.80
N LEU A 110 -0.56 -14.43 -22.37
CA LEU A 110 -0.88 -14.21 -20.96
C LEU A 110 -1.74 -15.34 -20.39
N SER A 111 -2.77 -15.78 -21.13
CA SER A 111 -3.65 -16.86 -20.70
C SER A 111 -2.93 -18.20 -20.66
N GLN A 112 -2.02 -18.48 -21.60
CA GLN A 112 -1.20 -19.68 -21.56
C GLN A 112 -0.24 -19.67 -20.36
N SER A 113 0.39 -18.54 -20.06
CA SER A 113 1.26 -18.39 -18.88
C SER A 113 0.46 -18.60 -17.60
N ALA A 114 -0.67 -17.89 -17.44
CA ALA A 114 -1.56 -18.04 -16.29
C ALA A 114 -2.05 -19.48 -16.13
N LEU A 115 -2.46 -20.16 -17.22
CA LEU A 115 -2.87 -21.56 -17.17
C LEU A 115 -1.73 -22.47 -16.72
N GLN A 116 -0.51 -22.27 -17.20
CA GLN A 116 0.65 -23.05 -16.77
C GLN A 116 0.91 -22.86 -15.28
N SER A 117 0.91 -21.61 -14.80
CA SER A 117 1.12 -21.30 -13.39
C SER A 117 0.02 -21.86 -12.49
N ILE A 118 -1.24 -21.85 -12.94
CA ILE A 118 -2.37 -22.44 -12.20
C ILE A 118 -2.23 -23.97 -12.04
N GLN A 119 -1.49 -24.66 -12.91
CA GLN A 119 -1.21 -26.09 -12.79
C GLN A 119 -0.09 -26.43 -11.79
N LEU A 120 0.70 -25.45 -11.38
CA LEU A 120 1.76 -25.59 -10.39
C LEU A 120 1.17 -25.59 -8.96
N SER A 121 2.04 -25.47 -7.96
CA SER A 121 1.62 -25.28 -6.58
C SER A 121 0.77 -24.02 -6.44
N LEU A 122 -0.34 -24.15 -5.72
CA LEU A 122 -1.22 -23.04 -5.35
C LEU A 122 -1.20 -22.77 -3.84
N GLU A 123 -0.18 -23.26 -3.14
CA GLU A 123 0.00 -23.00 -1.71
C GLU A 123 0.20 -21.49 -1.48
N ASN A 124 -0.45 -20.96 -0.44
CA ASN A 124 -0.27 -19.56 -0.09
C ASN A 124 1.06 -19.37 0.65
N GLN A 125 2.00 -18.67 0.02
CA GLN A 125 3.31 -18.36 0.60
C GLN A 125 3.36 -16.96 1.20
N THR A 126 2.24 -16.25 1.19
CA THR A 126 2.10 -14.94 1.78
C THR A 126 1.80 -15.06 3.27
N SER A 127 2.03 -13.99 4.02
CA SER A 127 1.62 -13.90 5.42
C SER A 127 0.14 -13.51 5.60
N THR A 128 -0.61 -13.38 4.50
CA THR A 128 -2.01 -12.93 4.50
C THR A 128 -2.93 -14.12 4.19
N PRO A 129 -3.97 -14.39 4.99
CA PRO A 129 -4.92 -15.46 4.69
C PRO A 129 -5.73 -15.10 3.43
N LEU A 130 -5.91 -16.05 2.53
CA LEU A 130 -6.76 -15.90 1.33
C LEU A 130 -7.99 -16.80 1.47
N GLU A 131 -9.16 -16.33 1.07
CA GLU A 131 -10.42 -17.10 1.17
C GLU A 131 -10.35 -18.43 0.42
N ILE A 132 -9.60 -18.47 -0.68
CA ILE A 132 -9.36 -19.69 -1.47
C ILE A 132 -8.48 -20.73 -0.77
N ASP A 133 -7.83 -20.42 0.35
CA ASP A 133 -6.98 -21.38 1.08
C ASP A 133 -7.78 -22.47 1.81
N ILE A 134 -9.08 -22.24 2.02
CA ILE A 134 -9.96 -23.27 2.57
C ILE A 134 -10.23 -24.40 1.57
N LEU A 135 -10.10 -24.12 0.27
CA LEU A 135 -10.46 -25.05 -0.79
C LEU A 135 -9.45 -26.20 -0.89
N LYS A 136 -9.94 -27.36 -1.29
CA LYS A 136 -9.08 -28.43 -1.83
C LYS A 136 -8.33 -27.90 -3.04
N GLU A 137 -7.11 -28.39 -3.25
CA GLU A 137 -6.25 -27.91 -4.35
C GLU A 137 -6.91 -28.08 -5.73
N ASP A 138 -7.64 -29.20 -5.97
CA ASP A 138 -8.39 -29.42 -7.21
C ASP A 138 -9.50 -28.38 -7.42
N LYS A 139 -10.19 -27.99 -6.34
CA LYS A 139 -11.26 -26.98 -6.37
C LYS A 139 -10.72 -25.57 -6.49
N LYS A 140 -9.60 -25.27 -5.82
CA LYS A 140 -8.87 -24.01 -5.96
C LYS A 140 -8.43 -23.80 -7.40
N ARG A 141 -7.84 -24.83 -8.01
CA ARG A 141 -7.43 -24.84 -9.42
C ARG A 141 -8.62 -24.67 -10.36
N LEU A 142 -9.70 -25.41 -10.14
CA LEU A 142 -10.94 -25.30 -10.91
C LEU A 142 -11.51 -23.88 -10.87
N LEU A 143 -11.57 -23.27 -9.69
CA LEU A 143 -12.09 -21.91 -9.51
C LEU A 143 -11.25 -20.90 -10.31
N LEU A 144 -9.92 -20.93 -10.17
CA LEU A 144 -9.04 -20.03 -10.92
C LEU A 144 -9.16 -20.20 -12.44
N GLN A 145 -9.29 -21.44 -12.92
CA GLN A 145 -9.54 -21.71 -14.34
C GLN A 145 -10.89 -21.16 -14.81
N ILE A 146 -11.94 -21.30 -13.99
CA ILE A 146 -13.25 -20.73 -14.27
C ILE A 146 -13.16 -19.21 -14.37
N VAL A 147 -12.53 -18.54 -13.41
CA VAL A 147 -12.36 -17.09 -13.43
C VAL A 147 -11.60 -16.64 -14.69
N LEU A 148 -10.54 -17.36 -15.06
CA LEU A 148 -9.77 -17.05 -16.28
C LEU A 148 -10.62 -17.19 -17.55
N GLN A 149 -11.42 -18.25 -17.66
CA GLN A 149 -12.33 -18.46 -18.79
C GLN A 149 -13.42 -17.40 -18.86
N GLU A 150 -14.02 -17.04 -17.72
CA GLU A 150 -15.05 -16.00 -17.67
C GLU A 150 -14.48 -14.63 -18.01
N PHE A 151 -13.23 -14.36 -17.63
CA PHE A 151 -12.54 -13.14 -18.04
C PHE A 151 -12.30 -13.10 -19.56
N GLU A 152 -11.93 -14.22 -20.19
CA GLU A 152 -11.79 -14.34 -21.64
C GLU A 152 -13.12 -14.03 -22.36
N LEU A 153 -14.20 -14.66 -21.92
CA LEU A 153 -15.54 -14.43 -22.49
C LEU A 153 -15.97 -12.97 -22.37
N LEU A 154 -15.70 -12.36 -21.22
CA LEU A 154 -15.99 -10.94 -20.99
C LEU A 154 -15.18 -10.06 -21.95
N LEU A 155 -13.88 -10.33 -22.12
CA LEU A 155 -13.07 -9.58 -23.08
C LEU A 155 -13.60 -9.69 -24.51
N GLU A 156 -14.02 -10.88 -24.95
CA GLU A 156 -14.63 -11.09 -26.27
C GLU A 156 -15.93 -10.30 -26.42
N GLU A 157 -16.79 -10.29 -25.39
CA GLU A 157 -18.02 -9.49 -25.37
C GLU A 157 -17.72 -7.98 -25.48
N LEU A 158 -16.77 -7.48 -24.70
CA LEU A 158 -16.38 -6.07 -24.73
C LEU A 158 -15.83 -5.67 -26.11
N GLN A 159 -15.08 -6.55 -26.78
CA GLN A 159 -14.61 -6.29 -28.15
C GLN A 159 -15.75 -6.20 -29.16
N ASN A 160 -16.69 -7.14 -29.10
CA ASN A 160 -17.83 -7.17 -30.00
C ASN A 160 -18.73 -5.94 -29.81
N SER A 161 -18.79 -5.39 -28.60
CA SER A 161 -19.58 -4.20 -28.27
C SER A 161 -18.99 -2.87 -28.75
N GLN A 162 -17.76 -2.85 -29.30
CA GLN A 162 -17.06 -1.66 -29.81
C GLN A 162 -16.98 -0.49 -28.79
N LEU A 163 -16.76 -0.80 -27.51
CA LEU A 163 -16.66 0.21 -26.46
C LEU A 163 -15.48 1.17 -26.66
N SER A 164 -15.68 2.43 -26.31
CA SER A 164 -14.62 3.43 -26.24
C SER A 164 -13.90 3.40 -24.87
N THR A 165 -12.67 3.91 -24.81
CA THR A 165 -11.87 4.00 -23.57
C THR A 165 -12.57 4.80 -22.47
N GLY A 166 -13.28 5.88 -22.81
CA GLY A 166 -14.03 6.68 -21.84
C GLY A 166 -15.20 5.92 -21.21
N GLN A 167 -15.93 5.15 -22.03
CA GLN A 167 -17.04 4.31 -21.54
C GLN A 167 -16.55 3.13 -20.70
N LEU A 168 -15.32 2.65 -20.95
CA LEU A 168 -14.73 1.58 -20.15
C LEU A 168 -14.60 2.03 -18.69
N VAL A 169 -14.09 3.24 -18.44
CA VAL A 169 -13.94 3.80 -17.07
C VAL A 169 -15.27 3.77 -16.31
N GLU A 170 -16.34 4.25 -16.93
CA GLU A 170 -17.66 4.34 -16.31
C GLU A 170 -18.27 2.96 -16.02
N LYS A 171 -17.96 1.96 -16.86
CA LYS A 171 -18.50 0.60 -16.75
C LYS A 171 -17.61 -0.36 -15.95
N MET A 172 -16.44 0.06 -15.48
CA MET A 172 -15.52 -0.83 -14.74
C MET A 172 -16.17 -1.53 -13.54
N PRO A 173 -16.91 -0.84 -12.64
CA PRO A 173 -17.53 -1.50 -11.50
C PRO A 173 -18.53 -2.60 -11.92
N LEU A 174 -19.30 -2.34 -12.98
CA LEU A 174 -20.24 -3.29 -13.56
C LEU A 174 -19.51 -4.50 -14.16
N ILE A 175 -18.45 -4.26 -14.94
CA ILE A 175 -17.63 -5.32 -15.56
C ILE A 175 -17.00 -6.24 -14.52
N SER A 176 -16.42 -5.68 -13.45
CA SER A 176 -15.84 -6.48 -12.36
C SER A 176 -16.92 -7.31 -11.64
N THR A 177 -18.10 -6.73 -11.44
CA THR A 177 -19.25 -7.41 -10.83
C THR A 177 -19.78 -8.54 -11.71
N ASP A 178 -19.90 -8.32 -13.01
CA ASP A 178 -20.39 -9.33 -13.96
C ASP A 178 -19.43 -10.52 -14.05
N LEU A 179 -18.12 -10.27 -14.02
CA LEU A 179 -17.09 -11.31 -13.93
C LEU A 179 -17.25 -12.15 -12.65
N TRP A 180 -17.43 -11.51 -11.50
CA TRP A 180 -17.65 -12.20 -10.24
C TRP A 180 -18.95 -13.01 -10.25
N ARG A 181 -20.04 -12.44 -10.77
CA ARG A 181 -21.35 -13.12 -10.86
C ARG A 181 -21.27 -14.36 -11.74
N SER A 182 -20.63 -14.25 -12.91
CA SER A 182 -20.50 -15.38 -13.85
C SER A 182 -19.60 -16.48 -13.27
N ALA A 183 -18.47 -16.10 -12.66
CA ALA A 183 -17.57 -17.03 -11.98
C ALA A 183 -18.28 -17.76 -10.82
N THR A 184 -19.02 -17.03 -9.97
CA THR A 184 -19.80 -17.61 -8.85
C THR A 184 -20.82 -18.62 -9.36
N THR A 185 -21.60 -18.24 -10.39
CA THR A 185 -22.64 -19.08 -10.98
C THR A 185 -22.07 -20.35 -11.59
N LYS A 186 -20.91 -20.25 -12.27
CA LYS A 186 -20.27 -21.37 -12.96
C LYS A 186 -19.55 -22.31 -12.01
N PHE A 187 -18.89 -21.77 -10.99
CA PHE A 187 -18.14 -22.57 -10.00
C PHE A 187 -19.07 -23.43 -9.13
N LEU A 188 -20.15 -22.85 -8.62
CA LEU A 188 -21.09 -23.56 -7.75
C LEU A 188 -22.10 -24.39 -8.55
N GLY A 189 -22.44 -23.91 -9.75
CA GLY A 189 -23.48 -24.44 -10.61
C GLY A 189 -24.79 -23.67 -10.42
N LYS A 190 -25.35 -23.18 -11.53
CA LYS A 190 -26.54 -22.31 -11.56
C LYS A 190 -27.73 -22.81 -10.75
N TYR A 191 -27.99 -24.12 -10.74
CA TYR A 191 -29.13 -24.74 -10.07
C TYR A 191 -28.71 -25.54 -8.83
N TYR A 192 -27.55 -25.23 -8.26
CA TYR A 192 -27.08 -25.93 -7.07
C TYR A 192 -27.96 -25.58 -5.86
N THR A 193 -28.61 -26.60 -5.33
CA THR A 193 -29.53 -26.51 -4.20
C THR A 193 -29.01 -27.32 -3.03
N LEU A 194 -29.11 -26.74 -1.84
CA LEU A 194 -28.87 -27.42 -0.57
C LEU A 194 -30.21 -27.63 0.13
N TYR A 195 -30.34 -28.70 0.90
CA TYR A 195 -31.51 -28.92 1.73
C TYR A 195 -31.19 -28.52 3.17
N ASN A 196 -31.79 -27.44 3.64
CA ASN A 196 -31.70 -27.01 5.03
C ASN A 196 -33.05 -27.21 5.70
N ASN A 197 -33.13 -28.11 6.69
CA ASN A 197 -34.38 -28.48 7.37
C ASN A 197 -35.54 -28.79 6.39
N ASP A 198 -35.28 -29.61 5.38
CA ASP A 198 -36.22 -30.00 4.30
C ASP A 198 -36.72 -28.87 3.38
N GLN A 199 -36.16 -27.67 3.47
CA GLN A 199 -36.41 -26.60 2.50
C GLN A 199 -35.27 -26.51 1.48
N PRO A 200 -35.59 -26.50 0.17
CA PRO A 200 -34.58 -26.30 -0.86
C PRO A 200 -34.11 -24.85 -0.86
N VAL A 201 -32.80 -24.67 -0.76
CA VAL A 201 -32.14 -23.37 -0.76
C VAL A 201 -31.25 -23.28 -2.00
N GLU A 202 -31.55 -22.34 -2.88
CA GLU A 202 -30.71 -22.03 -4.05
C GLU A 202 -29.47 -21.25 -3.61
N VAL A 203 -28.32 -21.91 -3.58
CA VAL A 203 -27.07 -21.37 -3.02
C VAL A 203 -26.66 -20.10 -3.76
N VAL A 204 -26.61 -20.16 -5.09
CA VAL A 204 -26.12 -19.05 -5.93
C VAL A 204 -26.97 -17.80 -5.72
N SER A 205 -28.29 -17.94 -5.63
CA SER A 205 -29.22 -16.82 -5.44
C SER A 205 -28.89 -16.03 -4.17
N ILE A 206 -28.61 -16.73 -3.06
CA ILE A 206 -28.23 -16.10 -1.78
C ILE A 206 -26.85 -15.44 -1.89
N LEU A 207 -25.86 -16.10 -2.49
CA LEU A 207 -24.52 -15.52 -2.61
C LEU A 207 -24.50 -14.23 -3.44
N LEU A 208 -25.38 -14.14 -4.44
CA LEU A 208 -25.50 -12.95 -5.27
C LEU A 208 -26.15 -11.76 -4.54
N GLU A 209 -26.84 -11.96 -3.41
CA GLU A 209 -27.35 -10.88 -2.57
C GLU A 209 -26.21 -10.07 -1.91
N ASP A 210 -25.07 -10.71 -1.66
CA ASP A 210 -23.88 -10.09 -1.07
C ASP A 210 -23.06 -9.24 -2.06
N GLN A 211 -23.56 -9.02 -3.29
CA GLN A 211 -22.84 -8.30 -4.36
C GLN A 211 -22.21 -7.00 -3.86
N LYS A 212 -22.97 -6.17 -3.14
CA LYS A 212 -22.48 -4.87 -2.66
C LYS A 212 -21.35 -5.01 -1.66
N ILE A 213 -21.42 -6.02 -0.77
CA ILE A 213 -20.39 -6.30 0.22
C ILE A 213 -19.09 -6.72 -0.49
N VAL A 214 -19.21 -7.61 -1.47
CA VAL A 214 -18.08 -8.10 -2.27
C VAL A 214 -17.45 -6.99 -3.12
N GLU A 215 -18.28 -6.13 -3.71
CA GLU A 215 -17.84 -4.99 -4.51
C GLU A 215 -17.00 -4.03 -3.67
N GLU A 216 -17.50 -3.60 -2.51
CA GLU A 216 -16.82 -2.65 -1.62
C GLU A 216 -15.59 -3.25 -0.93
N ALA A 217 -15.66 -4.51 -0.51
CA ALA A 217 -14.60 -5.15 0.27
C ALA A 217 -13.43 -5.65 -0.59
N ILE A 218 -13.70 -6.14 -1.80
CA ILE A 218 -12.71 -6.85 -2.63
C ILE A 218 -12.59 -6.22 -4.02
N LEU A 219 -13.67 -6.22 -4.83
CA LEU A 219 -13.56 -5.94 -6.26
C LEU A 219 -13.11 -4.50 -6.57
N ALA A 220 -13.68 -3.51 -5.88
CA ALA A 220 -13.33 -2.11 -6.07
C ALA A 220 -11.89 -1.78 -5.64
N LYS A 221 -11.28 -2.64 -4.81
CA LYS A 221 -9.92 -2.47 -4.30
C LYS A 221 -8.86 -3.15 -5.16
N ILE A 222 -9.24 -3.92 -6.19
CA ILE A 222 -8.28 -4.58 -7.07
C ILE A 222 -7.57 -3.51 -7.92
N PRO A 223 -6.24 -3.32 -7.77
CA PRO A 223 -5.54 -2.28 -8.50
C PRO A 223 -5.29 -2.67 -9.96
N PHE A 224 -5.16 -1.65 -10.81
CA PHE A 224 -4.75 -1.76 -12.22
C PHE A 224 -5.67 -2.60 -13.14
N VAL A 225 -6.89 -2.94 -12.71
CA VAL A 225 -7.86 -3.69 -13.54
C VAL A 225 -8.18 -2.92 -14.82
N PHE A 226 -8.40 -1.61 -14.71
CA PHE A 226 -8.62 -0.73 -15.87
C PHE A 226 -7.43 -0.73 -16.83
N ASP A 227 -6.20 -0.66 -16.32
CA ASP A 227 -4.99 -0.69 -17.13
C ASP A 227 -4.85 -2.02 -17.89
N LEU A 228 -5.19 -3.15 -17.24
CA LEU A 228 -5.20 -4.47 -17.89
C LEU A 228 -6.22 -4.53 -19.04
N TYR A 229 -7.46 -4.08 -18.80
CA TYR A 229 -8.47 -4.03 -19.87
C TYR A 229 -8.05 -3.11 -21.02
N ASN A 230 -7.49 -1.93 -20.74
CA ASN A 230 -7.02 -1.05 -21.80
C ASN A 230 -5.86 -1.65 -22.59
N TYR A 231 -4.91 -2.27 -21.90
CA TYR A 231 -3.77 -2.93 -22.51
C TYR A 231 -4.23 -4.01 -23.48
N LEU A 232 -5.18 -4.84 -23.07
CA LEU A 232 -5.71 -5.94 -23.87
C LEU A 232 -6.62 -5.46 -25.01
N LEU A 233 -7.60 -4.60 -24.72
CA LEU A 233 -8.63 -4.20 -25.67
C LEU A 233 -8.15 -3.14 -26.69
N PHE A 234 -7.35 -2.17 -26.24
CA PHE A 234 -6.99 -0.99 -27.02
C PHE A 234 -5.50 -0.91 -27.38
N LYS A 235 -4.69 -1.91 -26.97
CA LYS A 235 -3.23 -1.92 -27.17
C LYS A 235 -2.57 -0.67 -26.57
N SER A 236 -3.08 -0.22 -25.43
CA SER A 236 -2.51 0.93 -24.74
C SER A 236 -1.15 0.58 -24.15
N ASP A 237 -0.29 1.58 -24.05
CA ASP A 237 0.96 1.48 -23.31
C ASP A 237 0.68 1.33 -21.80
N LEU A 238 1.61 0.71 -21.07
CA LEU A 238 1.51 0.54 -19.62
C LEU A 238 2.47 1.50 -18.91
N ILE A 239 1.99 2.11 -17.83
CA ILE A 239 2.83 2.93 -16.96
C ILE A 239 3.40 2.01 -15.88
N ILE A 240 4.73 1.83 -15.88
CA ILE A 240 5.45 1.02 -14.90
C ILE A 240 6.49 1.89 -14.23
N ASN A 241 6.43 2.01 -12.90
CA ASN A 241 7.35 2.86 -12.14
C ASN A 241 7.43 4.29 -12.68
N ASN A 242 6.28 4.85 -13.10
CA ASN A 242 6.14 6.16 -13.71
C ASN A 242 6.85 6.34 -15.08
N SER A 243 7.23 5.25 -15.74
CA SER A 243 7.75 5.22 -17.10
C SER A 243 6.74 4.57 -18.05
N LEU A 244 6.61 5.10 -19.27
CA LEU A 244 5.71 4.56 -20.29
C LEU A 244 6.40 3.40 -21.04
N TYR A 245 5.78 2.23 -21.04
CA TYR A 245 6.23 1.05 -21.76
C TYR A 245 5.26 0.73 -22.89
N GLU A 246 5.80 0.63 -24.11
CA GLU A 246 5.01 0.32 -25.29
C GLU A 246 4.36 -1.06 -25.21
N PHE A 247 3.22 -1.20 -25.88
CA PHE A 247 2.50 -2.48 -25.99
C PHE A 247 3.43 -3.64 -26.42
N ASN A 248 3.30 -4.78 -25.74
CA ASN A 248 4.02 -6.03 -26.04
C ASN A 248 5.57 -5.95 -25.87
N THR A 249 6.07 -4.97 -25.12
CA THR A 249 7.42 -5.01 -24.53
C THR A 249 7.49 -6.06 -23.42
N PRO A 250 8.66 -6.67 -23.15
CA PRO A 250 8.78 -7.73 -22.14
C PRO A 250 8.37 -7.25 -20.74
N GLU A 251 8.66 -5.99 -20.38
CA GLU A 251 8.27 -5.39 -19.11
C GLU A 251 6.76 -5.18 -19.01
N ALA A 252 6.11 -4.72 -20.10
CA ALA A 252 4.65 -4.58 -20.16
C ALA A 252 3.95 -5.94 -20.05
N ILE A 253 4.49 -6.97 -20.69
CA ILE A 253 3.97 -8.34 -20.59
C ILE A 253 4.09 -8.85 -19.14
N ALA A 254 5.26 -8.74 -18.52
CA ALA A 254 5.46 -9.19 -17.13
C ALA A 254 4.55 -8.43 -16.15
N ARG A 255 4.35 -7.12 -16.36
CA ARG A 255 3.42 -6.32 -15.54
C ARG A 255 1.97 -6.75 -15.74
N SER A 256 1.52 -6.91 -16.97
CA SER A 256 0.15 -7.34 -17.27
C SER A 256 -0.15 -8.75 -16.76
N GLU A 257 0.84 -9.65 -16.78
CA GLU A 257 0.76 -10.96 -16.16
C GLU A 257 0.58 -10.87 -14.63
N ALA A 258 1.35 -10.03 -13.95
CA ALA A 258 1.19 -9.83 -12.52
C ALA A 258 -0.19 -9.25 -12.16
N ILE A 259 -0.70 -8.31 -12.96
CA ILE A 259 -2.04 -7.73 -12.77
C ILE A 259 -3.13 -8.79 -13.02
N LEU A 260 -2.97 -9.61 -14.08
CA LEU A 260 -3.90 -10.70 -14.38
C LEU A 260 -3.93 -11.72 -13.24
N ASN A 261 -2.77 -12.19 -12.78
CA ASN A 261 -2.70 -13.14 -11.66
C ASN A 261 -3.40 -12.60 -10.41
N ASN A 262 -3.16 -11.32 -10.09
CA ASN A 262 -3.82 -10.66 -8.97
C ASN A 262 -5.34 -10.61 -9.15
N LEU A 263 -5.82 -10.24 -10.35
CA LEU A 263 -7.25 -10.22 -10.66
C LEU A 263 -7.87 -11.62 -10.48
N LEU A 264 -7.24 -12.66 -11.01
CA LEU A 264 -7.76 -14.04 -10.90
C LEU A 264 -7.88 -14.49 -9.45
N ILE A 265 -6.85 -14.23 -8.63
CA ILE A 265 -6.83 -14.59 -7.22
C ILE A 265 -7.88 -13.79 -6.44
N GLN A 266 -7.97 -12.48 -6.66
CA GLN A 266 -8.90 -11.63 -5.94
C GLN A 266 -10.37 -11.90 -6.31
N VAL A 267 -10.66 -12.20 -7.58
CA VAL A 267 -12.02 -12.60 -7.98
C VAL A 267 -12.35 -13.98 -7.40
N ALA A 268 -11.40 -14.92 -7.36
CA ALA A 268 -11.62 -16.21 -6.71
C ALA A 268 -11.89 -16.05 -5.19
N ASN A 269 -11.16 -15.15 -4.52
CA ASN A 269 -11.45 -14.76 -3.13
C ASN A 269 -12.87 -14.17 -2.99
N ALA A 270 -13.26 -13.28 -3.91
CA ALA A 270 -14.59 -12.70 -3.97
C ALA A 270 -15.71 -13.74 -4.17
N VAL A 271 -15.48 -14.82 -4.91
CA VAL A 271 -16.43 -15.94 -5.04
C VAL A 271 -16.59 -16.68 -3.71
N MET A 272 -15.48 -16.86 -2.98
CA MET A 272 -15.47 -17.62 -1.73
C MET A 272 -16.02 -16.84 -0.53
N GLN A 273 -15.89 -15.51 -0.51
CA GLN A 273 -16.27 -14.70 0.65
C GLN A 273 -17.76 -14.87 1.04
N PRO A 274 -18.75 -14.78 0.11
CA PRO A 274 -20.16 -14.99 0.47
C PRO A 274 -20.44 -16.44 0.87
N LEU A 275 -19.78 -17.40 0.22
CA LEU A 275 -19.91 -18.83 0.55
C LEU A 275 -19.49 -19.09 2.01
N LEU A 276 -18.41 -18.45 2.46
CA LEU A 276 -17.93 -18.56 3.83
C LEU A 276 -18.82 -17.82 4.84
N ASN A 277 -19.53 -16.77 4.42
CA ASN A 277 -20.45 -16.05 5.30
C ASN A 277 -21.73 -16.83 5.55
N HIS A 278 -22.30 -17.43 4.50
CA HIS A 278 -23.62 -18.07 4.56
C HIS A 278 -23.58 -19.58 4.77
N PHE A 279 -22.58 -20.29 4.23
CA PHE A 279 -22.59 -21.75 4.14
C PHE A 279 -21.33 -22.46 4.65
N ALA A 280 -20.48 -21.77 5.42
CA ALA A 280 -19.24 -22.35 5.97
C ALA A 280 -19.46 -23.65 6.78
N ASP A 281 -20.58 -23.74 7.51
CA ASP A 281 -20.86 -24.86 8.41
C ASP A 281 -21.67 -25.99 7.78
N VAL A 282 -22.07 -25.87 6.51
CA VAL A 282 -22.86 -26.91 5.82
C VAL A 282 -21.98 -28.09 5.43
N GLU A 283 -22.31 -29.29 5.93
CA GLU A 283 -21.52 -30.50 5.70
C GLU A 283 -21.34 -30.86 4.22
N GLU A 284 -22.36 -30.68 3.39
CA GLU A 284 -22.27 -30.91 1.94
C GLU A 284 -21.24 -29.98 1.27
N ILE A 285 -21.17 -28.71 1.70
CA ILE A 285 -20.18 -27.73 1.22
C ILE A 285 -18.78 -28.13 1.70
N LYS A 286 -18.63 -28.46 2.98
CA LYS A 286 -17.33 -28.89 3.54
C LYS A 286 -16.76 -30.07 2.78
N GLN A 287 -17.58 -31.11 2.59
CA GLN A 287 -17.16 -32.33 1.90
C GLN A 287 -16.84 -32.08 0.42
N LYS A 288 -17.60 -31.22 -0.26
CA LYS A 288 -17.44 -30.94 -1.69
C LYS A 288 -16.25 -30.02 -1.98
N PHE A 289 -16.02 -29.00 -1.15
CA PHE A 289 -15.11 -27.90 -1.46
C PHE A 289 -13.89 -27.79 -0.54
N TYR A 290 -14.00 -28.12 0.75
CA TYR A 290 -12.96 -27.76 1.73
C TYR A 290 -11.91 -28.84 1.92
N SER A 291 -10.67 -28.41 2.19
CA SER A 291 -9.55 -29.28 2.48
C SER A 291 -9.77 -30.08 3.75
N TYR A 292 -9.27 -31.33 3.79
CA TYR A 292 -9.54 -32.26 4.89
C TYR A 292 -9.07 -31.73 6.26
N HIS A 293 -7.97 -30.96 6.27
CA HIS A 293 -7.43 -30.32 7.47
C HIS A 293 -8.31 -29.17 8.02
N LEU A 294 -9.31 -28.69 7.25
CA LEU A 294 -10.25 -27.63 7.62
C LEU A 294 -11.71 -28.11 7.65
N ILE A 295 -11.98 -29.42 7.75
CA ILE A 295 -13.38 -29.91 7.84
C ILE A 295 -13.98 -29.69 9.24
N ALA A 296 -13.15 -29.74 10.28
CA ALA A 296 -13.63 -29.53 11.65
C ALA A 296 -14.15 -28.09 11.81
N SER A 297 -15.39 -27.92 12.31
CA SER A 297 -16.03 -26.60 12.42
C SER A 297 -15.16 -25.58 13.15
N ARG A 298 -14.40 -26.00 14.17
CA ARG A 298 -13.47 -25.14 14.90
C ARG A 298 -12.34 -24.57 14.03
N GLU A 299 -11.81 -25.35 13.10
CA GLU A 299 -10.75 -24.87 12.21
C GLU A 299 -11.32 -23.89 11.16
N ILE A 300 -12.56 -24.11 10.71
CA ILE A 300 -13.28 -23.17 9.83
C ILE A 300 -13.53 -21.85 10.57
N GLU A 301 -13.98 -21.89 11.82
CA GLU A 301 -14.16 -20.69 12.65
C GLU A 301 -12.85 -19.93 12.85
N ARG A 302 -11.74 -20.63 13.12
CA ARG A 302 -10.41 -19.99 13.21
C ARG A 302 -10.03 -19.32 11.90
N PHE A 303 -10.17 -20.01 10.79
CA PHE A 303 -9.89 -19.46 9.46
C PHE A 303 -10.73 -18.21 9.17
N ARG A 304 -12.04 -18.23 9.47
CA ARG A 304 -12.92 -17.05 9.33
C ARG A 304 -12.52 -15.90 10.25
N ASN A 305 -12.05 -16.20 11.46
CA ASN A 305 -11.56 -15.20 12.39
C ASN A 305 -10.24 -14.58 11.90
N ASP A 306 -9.33 -15.38 11.33
CA ASP A 306 -8.07 -14.90 10.74
C ASP A 306 -8.35 -13.99 9.54
N LEU A 307 -9.29 -14.37 8.65
CA LEU A 307 -9.77 -13.50 7.56
C LEU A 307 -10.38 -12.20 8.10
N SER A 308 -11.26 -12.30 9.10
CA SER A 308 -11.89 -11.13 9.71
C SER A 308 -10.88 -10.18 10.35
N TRP A 309 -9.82 -10.73 10.95
CA TRP A 309 -8.70 -9.95 11.48
C TRP A 309 -7.90 -9.29 10.36
N HIS A 310 -7.63 -10.02 9.28
CA HIS A 310 -6.96 -9.48 8.10
C HIS A 310 -7.70 -8.26 7.52
N TYR A 311 -9.01 -8.35 7.27
CA TYR A 311 -9.81 -7.22 6.77
C TYR A 311 -9.75 -5.99 7.67
N ARG A 312 -9.80 -6.18 9.00
CA ARG A 312 -9.72 -5.08 9.97
C ARG A 312 -8.35 -4.43 9.98
N LEU A 313 -7.29 -5.25 9.98
CA LEU A 313 -5.91 -4.75 9.99
C LEU A 313 -5.59 -4.00 8.69
N GLU A 314 -6.04 -4.52 7.55
CA GLU A 314 -5.86 -3.88 6.25
C GLU A 314 -6.59 -2.53 6.22
N SER A 315 -7.84 -2.47 6.67
CA SER A 315 -8.62 -1.23 6.70
C SER A 315 -8.06 -0.17 7.66
N TRP A 316 -7.54 -0.58 8.83
CA TRP A 316 -7.06 0.37 9.84
C TRP A 316 -5.63 0.82 9.58
N TRP A 317 -4.76 -0.06 9.08
CA TRP A 317 -3.32 0.19 8.98
C TRP A 317 -2.76 -0.11 7.59
N GLY A 318 -3.01 -1.30 7.04
CA GLY A 318 -2.37 -1.77 5.81
C GLY A 318 -2.58 -0.82 4.62
N GLU A 319 -3.83 -0.41 4.38
CA GLU A 319 -4.19 0.46 3.27
C GLU A 319 -3.55 1.85 3.41
N ALA A 320 -3.56 2.41 4.63
CA ALA A 320 -2.95 3.70 4.93
C ALA A 320 -1.42 3.66 4.74
N GLN A 321 -0.77 2.59 5.20
CA GLN A 321 0.66 2.38 5.02
C GLN A 321 1.01 2.25 3.54
N ALA A 322 0.26 1.44 2.78
CA ALA A 322 0.48 1.26 1.35
C ALA A 322 0.28 2.57 0.56
N ILE A 323 -0.69 3.40 0.95
CA ILE A 323 -0.89 4.75 0.37
C ILE A 323 0.31 5.65 0.68
N TYR A 324 0.77 5.67 1.94
CA TYR A 324 1.93 6.46 2.37
C TYR A 324 3.21 6.06 1.62
N GLU A 325 3.46 4.76 1.48
CA GLU A 325 4.63 4.21 0.78
C GLU A 325 4.49 4.25 -0.75
N SER A 326 3.33 4.67 -1.29
CA SER A 326 3.01 4.67 -2.72
C SER A 326 3.17 3.29 -3.37
N GLN A 327 2.69 2.26 -2.66
CA GLN A 327 2.76 0.88 -3.07
C GLN A 327 1.36 0.28 -3.27
N PHE A 328 1.27 -0.62 -4.23
CA PHE A 328 0.17 -1.54 -4.41
C PHE A 328 0.69 -2.96 -4.27
N HIS A 329 -0.11 -3.79 -3.62
CA HIS A 329 0.20 -5.19 -3.44
C HIS A 329 -0.49 -6.03 -4.51
N LEU A 330 0.27 -6.87 -5.21
CA LEU A 330 -0.26 -7.81 -6.18
C LEU A 330 0.05 -9.24 -5.76
N PHE A 331 -0.94 -10.13 -5.88
CA PHE A 331 -0.71 -11.56 -5.79
C PHE A 331 -0.27 -12.11 -7.15
N THR A 332 0.76 -12.95 -7.14
CA THR A 332 1.33 -13.56 -8.35
C THR A 332 1.54 -15.05 -8.14
N PHE A 333 1.35 -15.84 -9.19
CA PHE A 333 1.74 -17.24 -9.17
C PHE A 333 3.25 -17.40 -9.38
N THR A 334 3.88 -18.23 -8.56
CA THR A 334 5.27 -18.67 -8.68
C THR A 334 5.31 -20.19 -8.79
N GLU A 335 6.48 -20.78 -9.02
CA GLU A 335 6.64 -22.24 -9.03
C GLU A 335 6.28 -22.88 -7.68
N SER A 336 6.47 -22.14 -6.59
CA SER A 336 6.33 -22.61 -5.22
C SER A 336 4.95 -22.32 -4.63
N GLY A 337 4.19 -21.38 -5.20
CA GLY A 337 2.83 -21.07 -4.75
C GLY A 337 2.35 -19.67 -5.15
N ILE A 338 1.42 -19.13 -4.37
CA ILE A 338 0.97 -17.74 -4.47
C ILE A 338 1.91 -16.89 -3.62
N ASN A 339 2.52 -15.89 -4.25
CA ASN A 339 3.37 -14.90 -3.58
C ASN A 339 2.79 -13.49 -3.71
N LYS A 340 3.28 -12.57 -2.90
CA LYS A 340 2.91 -11.15 -2.89
C LYS A 340 4.09 -10.33 -3.40
N ILE A 341 3.84 -9.42 -4.33
CA ILE A 341 4.83 -8.44 -4.80
C ILE A 341 4.32 -7.02 -4.58
N ASP A 342 5.26 -6.10 -4.36
CA ASP A 342 4.98 -4.68 -4.18
C ASP A 342 5.28 -3.91 -5.47
N VAL A 343 4.35 -3.03 -5.82
CA VAL A 343 4.37 -2.29 -7.07
C VAL A 343 4.24 -0.81 -6.77
N TYR A 344 5.21 -0.03 -7.22
CA TYR A 344 5.14 1.41 -7.09
C TYR A 344 4.15 2.01 -8.10
N ALA A 345 3.25 2.86 -7.61
CA ALA A 345 2.51 3.81 -8.43
C ALA A 345 2.16 5.07 -7.61
N PRO A 346 2.03 6.25 -8.24
CA PRO A 346 1.74 7.48 -7.50
C PRO A 346 0.35 7.45 -6.83
N ARG A 347 0.31 7.54 -5.49
CA ARG A 347 -0.93 7.54 -4.69
C ARG A 347 -1.23 8.88 -4.00
N SER A 348 -0.68 9.99 -4.51
CA SER A 348 -0.81 11.31 -3.86
C SER A 348 -2.25 11.81 -3.73
N ARG A 349 -3.14 11.44 -4.66
CA ARG A 349 -4.57 11.80 -4.57
C ARG A 349 -5.27 11.06 -3.45
N GLU A 350 -5.00 9.76 -3.30
CA GLU A 350 -5.55 8.93 -2.23
C GLU A 350 -5.02 9.42 -0.87
N LEU A 351 -3.72 9.70 -0.77
CA LEU A 351 -3.09 10.25 0.44
C LEU A 351 -3.75 11.56 0.88
N ALA A 352 -4.05 12.46 -0.06
CA ALA A 352 -4.72 13.73 0.24
C ALA A 352 -6.20 13.59 0.67
N GLN A 353 -6.82 12.44 0.38
CA GLN A 353 -8.22 12.14 0.72
C GLN A 353 -8.36 11.31 1.99
N LEU A 354 -7.25 10.85 2.59
CA LEU A 354 -7.28 10.08 3.83
C LEU A 354 -7.90 10.90 4.97
N THR A 355 -8.79 10.26 5.73
CA THR A 355 -9.45 10.84 6.90
C THR A 355 -9.47 9.83 8.05
N GLY A 356 -9.81 10.30 9.25
CA GLY A 356 -10.01 9.43 10.42
C GLY A 356 -8.76 8.65 10.83
N VAL A 357 -8.93 7.35 11.05
CA VAL A 357 -7.86 6.45 11.53
C VAL A 357 -6.73 6.34 10.51
N SER A 358 -7.05 6.22 9.22
CA SER A 358 -6.05 6.09 8.15
C SER A 358 -5.11 7.30 8.08
N LEU A 359 -5.64 8.52 8.27
CA LEU A 359 -4.81 9.73 8.35
C LEU A 359 -3.91 9.74 9.60
N LEU A 360 -4.42 9.25 10.74
CA LEU A 360 -3.62 9.14 11.95
C LEU A 360 -2.44 8.17 11.76
N VAL A 361 -2.67 7.05 11.07
CA VAL A 361 -1.61 6.09 10.73
C VAL A 361 -0.53 6.74 9.88
N THR A 362 -0.89 7.48 8.83
CA THR A 362 0.13 8.14 7.99
C THR A 362 0.92 9.21 8.75
N LEU A 363 0.27 9.96 9.65
CA LEU A 363 0.96 10.91 10.53
C LEU A 363 1.93 10.22 11.51
N LEU A 364 1.57 9.03 12.02
CA LEU A 364 2.46 8.24 12.87
C LEU A 364 3.68 7.73 12.09
N LEU A 365 3.48 7.27 10.86
CA LEU A 365 4.57 6.84 9.97
C LEU A 365 5.49 8.03 9.62
N GLU A 366 4.92 9.19 9.29
CA GLU A 366 5.71 10.40 9.03
C GLU A 366 6.51 10.85 10.27
N LEU A 367 5.88 10.78 11.45
CA LEU A 367 6.57 11.06 12.71
C LEU A 367 7.71 10.07 12.97
N GLN A 368 7.48 8.78 12.72
CA GLN A 368 8.50 7.74 12.83
C GLN A 368 9.69 8.06 11.92
N ASP A 369 9.44 8.43 10.66
CA ASP A 369 10.49 8.78 9.70
C ASP A 369 11.24 10.05 10.08
N ALA A 370 10.56 11.04 10.66
CA ALA A 370 11.18 12.28 11.15
C ALA A 370 12.03 12.06 12.42
N VAL A 371 11.64 11.11 13.27
CA VAL A 371 12.29 10.82 14.56
C VAL A 371 13.43 9.81 14.41
N THR A 372 13.32 8.83 13.51
CA THR A 372 14.31 7.74 13.33
C THR A 372 15.75 8.26 13.12
N PRO A 373 16.02 9.24 12.25
CA PRO A 373 17.36 9.81 12.10
C PRO A 373 17.90 10.44 13.39
N ARG A 374 17.04 11.07 14.20
CA ARG A 374 17.41 11.74 15.46
C ARG A 374 17.70 10.75 16.59
N LEU A 375 17.01 9.62 16.63
CA LEU A 375 17.34 8.56 17.58
C LEU A 375 18.66 7.86 17.22
N ARG A 376 18.95 7.68 15.93
CA ARG A 376 20.24 7.12 15.46
C ARG A 376 21.45 7.97 15.87
N THR A 377 21.31 9.29 16.08
CA THR A 377 22.41 10.10 16.61
C THR A 377 22.62 9.93 18.12
N LEU A 378 21.56 9.59 18.87
CA LEU A 378 21.62 9.34 20.32
C LEU A 378 22.15 7.95 20.67
N THR A 379 22.00 6.95 19.80
CA THR A 379 22.56 5.60 20.05
C THR A 379 24.10 5.62 20.13
N GLY A 380 24.76 6.50 19.38
CA GLY A 380 26.22 6.71 19.51
C GLY A 380 26.62 7.33 20.85
N PHE A 381 25.80 8.24 21.39
CA PHE A 381 26.02 8.86 22.69
C PHE A 381 25.84 7.87 23.84
N ILE A 382 24.78 7.05 23.80
CA ILE A 382 24.52 6.02 24.81
C ILE A 382 25.62 4.96 24.78
N GLY A 383 26.08 4.52 23.61
CA GLY A 383 27.20 3.58 23.49
C GLY A 383 28.50 4.14 24.09
N THR A 384 28.78 5.42 23.85
CA THR A 384 29.97 6.10 24.41
C THR A 384 29.86 6.27 25.93
N ALA A 385 28.67 6.61 26.43
CA ALA A 385 28.39 6.70 27.87
C ALA A 385 28.51 5.33 28.56
N LEU A 386 28.00 4.27 27.93
CA LEU A 386 28.08 2.90 28.46
C LEU A 386 29.54 2.42 28.53
N VAL A 387 30.32 2.63 27.46
CA VAL A 387 31.76 2.31 27.42
C VAL A 387 32.54 3.15 28.46
N TYR A 388 32.19 4.43 28.62
CA TYR A 388 32.80 5.27 29.65
C TYR A 388 32.50 4.74 31.06
N VAL A 389 31.26 4.35 31.35
CA VAL A 389 30.89 3.78 32.66
C VAL A 389 31.60 2.44 32.89
N LEU A 390 31.60 1.54 31.91
CA LEU A 390 32.32 0.26 32.00
C LEU A 390 33.82 0.46 32.21
N LYS A 391 34.45 1.37 31.46
CA LYS A 391 35.90 1.60 31.54
C LYS A 391 36.31 2.35 32.81
N ASN A 392 35.59 3.40 33.18
CA ASN A 392 36.00 4.29 34.26
C ASN A 392 35.37 3.97 35.61
N VAL A 393 34.16 3.43 35.66
CA VAL A 393 33.50 3.10 36.93
C VAL A 393 33.89 1.67 37.35
N LEU A 394 33.73 0.67 36.48
CA LEU A 394 34.16 -0.69 36.80
C LEU A 394 35.70 -0.83 36.81
N GLY A 395 36.40 -0.27 35.82
CA GLY A 395 37.86 -0.36 35.74
C GLY A 395 38.59 0.32 36.91
N ARG A 396 38.13 1.50 37.35
CA ARG A 396 38.70 2.16 38.54
C ARG A 396 38.24 1.51 39.84
N GLY A 397 37.01 1.00 39.91
CA GLY A 397 36.51 0.23 41.05
C GLY A 397 37.35 -1.01 41.33
N ILE A 398 37.62 -1.81 40.30
CA ILE A 398 38.47 -3.01 40.40
C ILE A 398 39.93 -2.62 40.73
N GLY A 399 40.44 -1.55 40.13
CA GLY A 399 41.80 -1.05 40.40
C GLY A 399 42.01 -0.56 41.83
N LEU A 400 40.99 0.03 42.45
CA LEU A 400 41.03 0.46 43.86
C LEU A 400 40.98 -0.74 44.81
N ILE A 401 40.16 -1.76 44.51
CA ILE A 401 40.11 -3.01 45.27
C ILE A 401 41.46 -3.73 45.19
N GLY A 402 42.05 -3.83 43.99
CA GLY A 402 43.38 -4.41 43.80
C GLY A 402 44.48 -3.66 44.57
N LYS A 403 44.46 -2.32 44.57
CA LYS A 403 45.38 -1.51 45.39
C LYS A 403 45.20 -1.74 46.89
N GLY A 404 43.96 -1.85 47.36
CA GLY A 404 43.66 -2.14 48.77
C GLY A 404 44.17 -3.51 49.23
N ILE A 405 44.06 -4.53 48.37
CA ILE A 405 44.58 -5.87 48.66
C ILE A 405 46.12 -5.88 48.72
N ILE A 406 46.79 -5.18 47.80
CA ILE A 406 48.26 -5.10 47.77
C ILE A 406 48.79 -4.32 48.99
N GLN A 407 48.11 -3.25 49.40
CA GLN A 407 48.46 -2.51 50.63
C GLN A 407 48.23 -3.37 51.89
N GLY A 408 47.11 -4.12 51.95
CA GLY A 408 46.83 -5.01 53.08
C GLY A 408 47.83 -6.17 53.21
N ILE A 409 48.31 -6.72 52.10
CA ILE A 409 49.36 -7.76 52.10
C ILE A 409 50.72 -7.16 52.50
N GLY A 410 51.03 -5.94 52.05
CA GLY A 410 52.26 -5.22 52.40
C GLY A 410 52.41 -4.94 53.91
N ASP A 411 51.32 -4.56 54.58
CA ASP A 411 51.33 -4.32 56.03
C ASP A 411 51.45 -5.61 56.84
N SER A 412 50.83 -6.71 56.38
CA SER A 412 50.93 -8.01 57.06
C SER A 412 52.34 -8.62 57.03
N LEU A 413 53.16 -8.27 56.03
CA LEU A 413 54.55 -8.72 55.91
C LEU A 413 55.53 -7.93 56.80
N ASN A 414 55.17 -6.72 57.22
CA ASN A 414 55.97 -5.95 58.19
C ASN A 414 55.72 -6.37 59.65
N MET A 415 54.56 -6.95 59.97
CA MET A 415 54.28 -7.48 61.32
C MET A 415 54.96 -8.83 61.62
N GLY A 416 55.42 -9.56 60.59
CA GLY A 416 56.09 -10.87 60.74
C GLY A 416 57.58 -10.83 61.11
N LYS A 417 58.21 -9.65 61.16
CA LYS A 417 59.67 -9.50 61.40
C LYS A 417 60.05 -9.05 62.82
N VAL A 418 59.10 -8.96 63.75
CA VAL A 418 59.35 -8.47 65.13
C VAL A 418 59.36 -9.59 66.20
N GLY A 419 59.18 -10.87 65.83
CA GLY A 419 58.98 -11.95 66.80
C GLY A 419 59.80 -13.21 66.58
N ARG A 420 61.14 -13.15 66.53
CA ARG A 420 62.00 -14.32 66.84
C ARG A 420 63.44 -13.92 67.18
N ARG A 421 63.67 -13.66 68.47
CA ARG A 421 64.99 -13.66 69.11
C ARG A 421 64.83 -14.39 70.45
N GLY A 422 65.75 -15.32 70.73
CA GLY A 422 65.72 -16.26 71.86
C GLY A 422 65.64 -17.69 71.30
N ASP A 423 66.62 -18.58 71.46
CA ASP A 423 67.36 -18.82 72.69
C ASP A 423 68.54 -19.78 72.43
N ARG A 424 69.63 -19.65 73.22
CA ARG A 424 70.67 -20.65 73.57
C ARG A 424 71.79 -20.97 72.53
N PHE A 425 73.08 -21.09 72.87
CA PHE A 425 73.85 -21.08 74.12
C PHE A 425 75.17 -20.33 73.90
#